data_AF-A0A969YSH7-F1
#
_entry.id   AF-A0A969YSH7-F1
#
_cell.length_a   1.000
_cell.length_b   1.000
_cell.length_c   1.000
_cell.angle_alpha   90.00
_cell.angle_beta   90.00
_cell.angle_gamma   90.00
#
_symmetry.space_group_name_H-M   'P 1'
#
loop_
_entity.id
_entity.type
_entity.pdbx_description
1 polymer ?
#
loop_
_entity_poly.entity_id
_entity_poly.type
_entity_poly.pdbx_seq_one_letter_code
_entity_poly.pdbx_strand_id
1 'polypeptide(L)'
;MIMDSKEKQLKISNPEKILWPELEIRKIDYIKKLLELSPFLLPHTRNRLLTTIRYPDGIDGKSFFQKNIPEHAPEWISTREWHENKYIILEDEAVLTWLGNQAALELHIPFNPYDQESNPSDLVFDLDPSEGQTFEDAAEVALLVYRELTALNIKSYIKTSGASGLQIYIPLGGKYNYPQAREINEFFAAYFRQKYPQKITIERSVGKRDRKLYFDYLQMWQGKTIISPYSPRATKFASVAAPVEWSELEKGISPRDFNLLNIMDRLRIKKDLFSPLLLPSNAQDLGFILDFISKKK
;
A
#
# COMPACT_ATOMS: atom_id res chain seq x y z
N MET A 1 -8.98 -27.46 11.45
CA MET A 1 -8.12 -27.82 10.30
C MET A 1 -6.68 -27.47 10.66
N ILE A 2 -5.76 -28.42 10.55
CA ILE A 2 -4.31 -28.19 10.68
C ILE A 2 -3.79 -28.03 9.24
N MET A 3 -3.14 -26.91 8.93
CA MET A 3 -2.41 -26.74 7.67
C MET A 3 -0.94 -26.99 7.93
N ASP A 4 -0.33 -27.86 7.12
CA ASP A 4 1.06 -28.27 7.26
C ASP A 4 1.90 -27.59 6.17
N SER A 5 2.55 -26.48 6.52
CA SER A 5 3.57 -25.85 5.69
C SER A 5 4.93 -26.09 6.35
N LYS A 6 5.55 -27.24 6.05
CA LYS A 6 6.93 -27.61 6.45
C LYS A 6 7.28 -27.27 7.93
N GLU A 7 6.81 -28.11 8.85
CA GLU A 7 7.10 -28.10 10.32
C GLU A 7 6.41 -27.00 11.15
N LYS A 8 5.67 -26.06 10.52
CA LYS A 8 4.88 -25.04 11.22
C LYS A 8 3.41 -25.46 11.31
N GLN A 9 3.01 -26.12 12.40
CA GLN A 9 1.61 -26.49 12.60
C GLN A 9 0.76 -25.29 13.02
N LEU A 10 -0.30 -25.01 12.25
CA LEU A 10 -1.26 -23.95 12.52
C LEU A 10 -2.68 -24.51 12.71
N LYS A 11 -3.27 -24.26 13.88
CA LYS A 11 -4.69 -24.51 14.12
C LYS A 11 -5.51 -23.27 13.74
N ILE A 12 -6.33 -23.40 12.70
CA ILE A 12 -7.30 -22.37 12.35
C ILE A 12 -8.46 -22.41 13.36
N SER A 13 -8.65 -21.33 14.13
CA SER A 13 -9.79 -21.16 15.04
C SER A 13 -11.00 -20.66 14.25
N ASN A 14 -12.24 -20.84 14.73
CA ASN A 14 -13.46 -20.23 14.17
C ASN A 14 -13.48 -20.07 12.62
N PRO A 15 -13.24 -21.14 11.84
CA PRO A 15 -13.06 -21.05 10.39
C PRO A 15 -14.31 -20.51 9.66
N GLU A 16 -15.49 -20.80 10.20
CA GLU A 16 -16.79 -20.38 9.67
C GLU A 16 -17.18 -18.94 10.06
N LYS A 17 -16.35 -18.23 10.85
CA LYS A 17 -16.65 -16.82 11.20
C LYS A 17 -16.72 -15.98 9.92
N ILE A 18 -17.81 -15.26 9.74
CA ILE A 18 -17.99 -14.31 8.64
C ILE A 18 -17.13 -13.07 8.91
N LEU A 19 -16.26 -12.72 7.97
CA LEU A 19 -15.42 -11.52 8.03
C LEU A 19 -15.98 -10.38 7.17
N TRP A 20 -16.61 -10.71 6.03
CA TRP A 20 -17.35 -9.77 5.18
C TRP A 20 -18.80 -10.27 4.98
N PRO A 21 -19.78 -9.71 5.71
CA PRO A 21 -21.16 -10.16 5.61
C PRO A 21 -21.81 -9.99 4.24
N GLU A 22 -21.62 -8.86 3.57
CA GLU A 22 -22.24 -8.58 2.25
C GLU A 22 -21.83 -9.59 1.15
N LEU A 23 -20.63 -10.17 1.28
CA LEU A 23 -20.07 -11.13 0.33
C LEU A 23 -20.00 -12.55 0.90
N GLU A 24 -20.53 -12.76 2.12
CA GLU A 24 -20.50 -14.02 2.86
C GLU A 24 -19.10 -14.65 2.98
N ILE A 25 -18.03 -13.83 2.98
CA ILE A 25 -16.66 -14.34 3.05
C ILE A 25 -16.36 -14.78 4.48
N ARG A 26 -16.18 -16.08 4.67
CA ARG A 26 -15.74 -16.66 5.95
C ARG A 26 -14.23 -16.52 6.12
N LYS A 27 -13.77 -16.65 7.36
CA LYS A 27 -12.34 -16.61 7.69
C LYS A 27 -11.54 -17.67 6.93
N ILE A 28 -12.10 -18.86 6.75
CA ILE A 28 -11.42 -19.92 5.99
C ILE A 28 -11.25 -19.56 4.51
N ASP A 29 -12.23 -18.89 3.91
CA ASP A 29 -12.17 -18.44 2.51
C ASP A 29 -11.15 -17.30 2.36
N TYR A 30 -11.12 -16.39 3.34
CA TYR A 30 -10.12 -15.34 3.43
C TYR A 30 -8.68 -15.89 3.48
N ILE A 31 -8.42 -16.84 4.39
CA ILE A 31 -7.09 -17.46 4.52
C ILE A 31 -6.67 -18.16 3.24
N LYS A 32 -7.58 -18.92 2.60
CA LYS A 32 -7.31 -19.54 1.29
C LYS A 32 -6.96 -18.50 0.24
N LYS A 33 -7.68 -17.38 0.20
CA LYS A 33 -7.39 -16.29 -0.75
C LYS A 33 -6.04 -15.64 -0.49
N LEU A 34 -5.64 -15.45 0.76
CA LEU A 34 -4.30 -14.95 1.09
C LEU A 34 -3.20 -15.87 0.58
N LEU A 35 -3.37 -17.19 0.69
CA LEU A 35 -2.43 -18.16 0.15
C LEU A 35 -2.36 -18.11 -1.37
N GLU A 36 -3.49 -17.96 -2.06
CA GLU A 36 -3.51 -17.75 -3.51
C GLU A 36 -2.80 -16.45 -3.92
N LEU A 37 -2.92 -15.40 -3.11
CA LEU A 37 -2.26 -14.10 -3.30
C LEU A 37 -0.77 -14.12 -2.91
N SER A 38 -0.30 -15.11 -2.15
CA SER A 38 1.04 -15.14 -1.57
C SER A 38 2.16 -14.89 -2.59
N PRO A 39 2.13 -15.44 -3.82
CA PRO A 39 3.23 -15.25 -4.78
C PRO A 39 3.32 -13.80 -5.28
N PHE A 40 2.23 -13.04 -5.17
CA PHE A 40 2.15 -11.64 -5.57
C PHE A 40 2.37 -10.71 -4.38
N LEU A 41 1.84 -11.06 -3.20
CA LEU A 41 1.88 -10.21 -2.00
C LEU A 41 3.23 -10.25 -1.29
N LEU A 42 3.77 -11.45 -1.02
CA LEU A 42 4.99 -11.63 -0.23
C LEU A 42 6.24 -10.92 -0.79
N PRO A 43 6.44 -10.84 -2.13
CA PRO A 43 7.56 -10.08 -2.68
C PRO A 43 7.57 -8.60 -2.25
N HIS A 44 6.41 -7.97 -2.08
CA HIS A 44 6.29 -6.56 -1.68
C HIS A 44 6.43 -6.34 -0.17
N THR A 45 6.25 -7.37 0.66
CA THR A 45 6.35 -7.29 2.13
C THR A 45 7.70 -7.73 2.68
N ARG A 46 8.54 -8.34 1.84
CA ARG A 46 9.84 -8.89 2.23
C ARG A 46 10.74 -7.82 2.87
N ASN A 47 11.41 -8.22 3.95
CA ASN A 47 12.32 -7.37 4.72
C ASN A 47 11.69 -6.08 5.26
N ARG A 48 10.37 -6.01 5.46
CA ARG A 48 9.69 -4.80 5.96
C ARG A 48 9.03 -5.04 7.31
N LEU A 49 9.03 -4.00 8.16
CA LEU A 49 8.40 -4.01 9.47
C LEU A 49 6.88 -3.93 9.30
N LEU A 50 6.16 -5.03 9.48
CA LEU A 50 4.73 -5.08 9.18
C LEU A 50 3.90 -4.40 10.26
N THR A 51 3.03 -3.48 9.85
CA THR A 51 1.89 -3.03 10.67
C THR A 51 0.64 -3.70 10.14
N THR A 52 -0.21 -4.24 11.01
CA THR A 52 -1.48 -4.82 10.59
C THR A 52 -2.65 -4.09 11.21
N ILE A 53 -3.79 -4.08 10.50
CA ILE A 53 -5.08 -3.72 11.10
C ILE A 53 -5.92 -4.98 11.20
N ARG A 54 -6.31 -5.31 12.43
CA ARG A 54 -7.03 -6.53 12.75
C ARG A 54 -8.49 -6.25 13.01
N TYR A 55 -9.34 -7.14 12.53
CA TYR A 55 -10.80 -7.11 12.68
C TYR A 55 -11.26 -8.47 13.23
N PRO A 56 -11.05 -8.75 14.54
CA PRO A 56 -11.30 -10.07 15.12
C PRO A 56 -12.71 -10.60 14.89
N ASP A 57 -13.68 -9.69 14.77
CA ASP A 57 -15.11 -9.97 14.60
C ASP A 57 -15.66 -9.53 13.22
N GLY A 58 -14.77 -9.40 12.22
CA GLY A 58 -15.14 -8.97 10.87
C GLY A 58 -15.21 -7.45 10.73
N ILE A 59 -15.49 -6.99 9.50
CA ILE A 59 -15.38 -5.57 9.12
C ILE A 59 -16.34 -4.64 9.88
N ASP A 60 -17.47 -5.16 10.37
CA ASP A 60 -18.46 -4.39 11.14
C ASP A 60 -18.13 -4.34 12.64
N GLY A 61 -17.12 -5.11 13.07
CA GLY A 61 -16.64 -5.17 14.43
C GLY A 61 -15.59 -4.09 14.76
N LYS A 62 -15.01 -4.19 15.96
CA LYS A 62 -13.90 -3.31 16.35
C LYS A 62 -12.63 -3.68 15.60
N SER A 63 -11.88 -2.66 15.23
CA SER A 63 -10.54 -2.79 14.64
C SER A 63 -9.45 -2.23 15.54
N PHE A 64 -8.23 -2.73 15.39
CA PHE A 64 -7.07 -2.12 16.03
C PHE A 64 -5.80 -2.27 15.17
N PHE A 65 -4.92 -1.28 15.30
CA PHE A 65 -3.58 -1.31 14.72
C PHE A 65 -2.66 -2.15 15.59
N GLN A 66 -1.89 -3.03 14.97
CA GLN A 66 -0.92 -3.89 15.64
C GLN A 66 0.45 -3.74 14.98
N LYS A 67 1.38 -3.13 15.74
CA LYS A 67 2.81 -3.08 15.42
C LYS A 67 3.59 -4.18 16.14
N ASN A 68 3.30 -4.35 17.43
CA ASN A 68 3.91 -5.38 18.25
C ASN A 68 3.36 -6.77 17.96
N ILE A 69 4.25 -7.74 17.89
CA ILE A 69 3.89 -9.15 17.97
C ILE A 69 3.16 -9.41 19.31
N PRO A 70 2.01 -10.11 19.30
CA PRO A 70 1.31 -10.43 20.53
C PRO A 70 1.99 -11.58 21.28
N GLU A 71 1.84 -11.63 22.60
CA GLU A 71 2.47 -12.64 23.48
C GLU A 71 2.11 -14.09 23.11
N HIS A 72 0.91 -14.31 22.55
CA HIS A 72 0.45 -15.64 22.13
C HIS A 72 0.94 -16.06 20.74
N ALA A 73 1.79 -15.27 20.08
CA ALA A 73 2.32 -15.63 18.78
C ALA A 73 3.23 -16.86 18.87
N PRO A 74 3.16 -17.80 17.90
CA PRO A 74 4.08 -18.94 17.86
C PRO A 74 5.55 -18.50 17.77
N GLU A 75 6.45 -19.27 18.37
CA GLU A 75 7.89 -18.97 18.41
C GLU A 75 8.55 -18.88 17.03
N TRP A 76 7.99 -19.55 16.03
CA TRP A 76 8.50 -19.55 14.66
C TRP A 76 8.15 -18.29 13.86
N ILE A 77 7.35 -17.37 14.41
CA ILE A 77 7.04 -16.09 13.74
C ILE A 77 8.30 -15.22 13.75
N SER A 78 8.83 -14.93 12.55
CA SER A 78 9.95 -14.00 12.38
C SER A 78 9.59 -12.61 12.91
N THR A 79 10.50 -12.02 13.67
CA THR A 79 10.34 -10.67 14.24
C THR A 79 11.58 -9.83 14.11
N ARG A 80 11.41 -8.51 14.14
CA ARG A 80 12.49 -7.55 14.29
C ARG A 80 12.12 -6.44 15.26
N GLU A 81 13.03 -6.10 16.15
CA GLU A 81 12.90 -4.97 17.05
C GLU A 81 13.26 -3.67 16.32
N TRP A 82 12.46 -2.63 16.52
CA TRP A 82 12.71 -1.29 16.02
C TRP A 82 12.04 -0.26 16.94
N HIS A 83 12.87 0.60 17.52
CA HIS A 83 12.52 1.43 18.67
C HIS A 83 11.88 0.60 19.80
N GLU A 84 10.74 1.03 20.34
CA GLU A 84 10.02 0.35 21.42
C GLU A 84 9.14 -0.83 20.96
N ASN A 85 9.15 -1.17 19.67
CA ASN A 85 8.25 -2.18 19.11
C ASN A 85 9.00 -3.40 18.55
N LYS A 86 8.39 -4.58 18.69
CA LYS A 86 8.83 -5.85 18.09
C LYS A 86 7.88 -6.22 16.95
N TYR A 87 8.27 -5.90 15.73
CA TYR A 87 7.44 -6.09 14.53
C TYR A 87 7.48 -7.51 14.02
N ILE A 88 6.36 -7.96 13.44
CA ILE A 88 6.29 -9.21 12.67
C ILE A 88 6.92 -8.97 11.29
N ILE A 89 7.69 -9.96 10.80
CA ILE A 89 8.20 -9.95 9.42
C ILE A 89 7.42 -10.97 8.59
N LEU A 90 6.80 -10.49 7.53
CA LEU A 90 5.99 -11.31 6.63
C LEU A 90 6.84 -11.83 5.47
N GLU A 91 7.43 -13.01 5.69
CA GLU A 91 8.39 -13.63 4.77
C GLU A 91 7.85 -14.85 4.04
N ASP A 92 6.84 -15.53 4.61
CA ASP A 92 6.32 -16.79 4.09
C ASP A 92 4.80 -16.95 4.27
N GLU A 93 4.28 -17.99 3.63
CA GLU A 93 2.87 -18.36 3.65
C GLU A 93 2.36 -18.78 5.04
N ALA A 94 3.23 -19.30 5.92
CA ALA A 94 2.85 -19.72 7.26
C ALA A 94 2.56 -18.50 8.14
N VAL A 95 3.43 -17.48 8.09
CA VAL A 95 3.20 -16.18 8.75
C VAL A 95 1.94 -15.53 8.18
N LEU A 96 1.77 -15.54 6.84
CA LEU A 96 0.58 -14.98 6.20
C LEU A 96 -0.71 -15.67 6.66
N THR A 97 -0.69 -17.01 6.73
CA THR A 97 -1.81 -17.84 7.20
C THR A 97 -2.14 -17.53 8.66
N TRP A 98 -1.11 -17.39 9.50
CA TRP A 98 -1.29 -17.02 10.90
C TRP A 98 -1.93 -15.64 11.04
N LEU A 99 -1.44 -14.63 10.31
CA LEU A 99 -2.02 -13.29 10.27
C LEU A 99 -3.50 -13.33 9.82
N GLY A 100 -3.81 -14.11 8.78
CA GLY A 100 -5.18 -14.34 8.34
C GLY A 100 -6.05 -14.99 9.43
N ASN A 101 -5.52 -15.97 10.16
CA ASN A 101 -6.21 -16.60 11.28
C ASN A 101 -6.46 -15.64 12.45
N GLN A 102 -5.58 -14.65 12.62
CA GLN A 102 -5.71 -13.53 13.55
C GLN A 102 -6.65 -12.42 13.06
N ALA A 103 -7.26 -12.59 11.88
CA ALA A 103 -8.11 -11.61 11.20
C ALA A 103 -7.40 -10.26 10.95
N ALA A 104 -6.10 -10.29 10.65
CA ALA A 104 -5.42 -9.14 10.05
C ALA A 104 -5.97 -8.97 8.63
N LEU A 105 -6.83 -7.98 8.41
CA LEU A 105 -7.47 -7.74 7.11
C LEU A 105 -6.70 -6.71 6.28
N GLU A 106 -5.84 -5.92 6.92
CA GLU A 106 -4.98 -4.95 6.23
C GLU A 106 -3.52 -5.14 6.64
N LEU A 107 -2.65 -5.16 5.64
CA LEU A 107 -1.21 -5.35 5.75
C LEU A 107 -0.52 -4.08 5.26
N HIS A 108 0.08 -3.34 6.18
CA HIS A 108 0.73 -2.06 5.93
C HIS A 108 2.24 -2.20 6.09
N ILE A 109 2.99 -1.59 5.17
CA ILE A 109 4.45 -1.66 5.10
C ILE A 109 5.08 -0.26 5.10
N PRO A 110 6.27 -0.09 5.69
CA PRO A 110 7.06 1.12 5.53
C PRO A 110 7.61 1.26 4.11
N PHE A 111 8.05 2.46 3.76
CA PHE A 111 8.62 2.77 2.44
C PHE A 111 10.04 2.21 2.25
N ASN A 112 10.71 1.78 3.32
CA ASN A 112 12.03 1.15 3.27
C ASN A 112 12.00 -0.31 3.80
N PRO A 113 12.91 -1.18 3.34
CA PRO A 113 13.21 -2.40 4.06
C PRO A 113 13.98 -2.09 5.34
N TYR A 114 13.91 -2.97 6.32
CA TYR A 114 14.54 -2.79 7.63
C TYR A 114 16.08 -2.77 7.56
N ASP A 115 16.68 -3.21 6.46
CA ASP A 115 18.14 -3.23 6.28
C ASP A 115 18.64 -1.94 5.63
N GLN A 116 17.73 -1.07 5.19
CA GLN A 116 17.99 0.27 4.65
C GLN A 116 17.09 1.30 5.34
N GLU A 117 17.20 1.39 6.67
CA GLU A 117 16.22 2.10 7.52
C GLU A 117 15.97 3.57 7.17
N SER A 118 16.94 4.24 6.54
CA SER A 118 16.89 5.66 6.19
C SER A 118 16.52 5.93 4.73
N ASN A 119 16.41 4.89 3.91
CA ASN A 119 16.41 5.00 2.46
C ASN A 119 15.15 4.33 1.87
N PRO A 120 14.09 5.09 1.56
CA PRO A 120 12.90 4.52 0.93
C PRO A 120 13.22 3.86 -0.42
N SER A 121 12.56 2.73 -0.68
CA SER A 121 12.62 2.02 -1.95
C SER A 121 11.97 2.81 -3.09
N ASP A 122 10.93 3.57 -2.77
CA ASP A 122 10.08 4.26 -3.73
C ASP A 122 9.69 5.65 -3.20
N LEU A 123 9.53 6.61 -4.12
CA LEU A 123 8.78 7.84 -3.84
C LEU A 123 7.31 7.52 -4.04
N VAL A 124 6.47 7.92 -3.09
CA VAL A 124 5.03 7.65 -3.14
C VAL A 124 4.24 8.94 -3.07
N PHE A 125 3.28 9.08 -3.99
CA PHE A 125 2.24 10.09 -3.95
C PHE A 125 0.92 9.43 -3.58
N ASP A 126 0.35 9.82 -2.45
CA ASP A 126 -0.92 9.32 -1.95
C ASP A 126 -2.01 10.34 -2.27
N LEU A 127 -2.99 9.88 -3.06
CA LEU A 127 -4.05 10.69 -3.64
C LEU A 127 -5.39 10.21 -3.06
N ASP A 128 -5.70 10.69 -1.87
CA ASP A 128 -6.94 10.36 -1.17
C ASP A 128 -7.97 11.49 -1.32
N PRO A 129 -9.18 11.19 -1.83
CA PRO A 129 -10.25 12.17 -1.91
C PRO A 129 -10.68 12.59 -0.51
N SER A 130 -10.84 13.91 -0.33
CA SER A 130 -11.39 14.49 0.89
C SER A 130 -12.92 14.43 0.89
N GLU A 131 -13.55 14.83 2.00
CA GLU A 131 -15.00 14.95 2.07
C GLU A 131 -15.56 15.81 0.91
N GLY A 132 -16.56 15.27 0.20
CA GLY A 132 -17.16 15.91 -0.97
C GLY A 132 -16.43 15.67 -2.31
N GLN A 133 -15.35 14.89 -2.30
CA GLN A 133 -14.65 14.41 -3.48
C GLN A 133 -14.89 12.92 -3.70
N THR A 134 -14.70 12.49 -4.94
CA THR A 134 -14.94 11.14 -5.43
C THR A 134 -13.64 10.44 -5.81
N PHE A 135 -13.71 9.13 -6.07
CA PHE A 135 -12.56 8.41 -6.62
C PHE A 135 -12.18 8.95 -8.01
N GLU A 136 -13.17 9.36 -8.79
CA GLU A 136 -13.01 9.94 -10.12
C GLU A 136 -12.22 11.26 -10.06
N ASP A 137 -12.41 12.08 -9.02
CA ASP A 137 -11.59 13.28 -8.79
C ASP A 137 -10.11 12.90 -8.54
N ALA A 138 -9.86 11.86 -7.74
CA ALA A 138 -8.51 11.35 -7.50
C ALA A 138 -7.90 10.77 -8.78
N ALA A 139 -8.68 10.05 -9.58
CA ALA A 139 -8.27 9.49 -10.86
C ALA A 139 -7.89 10.57 -11.88
N GLU A 140 -8.68 11.65 -11.97
CA GLU A 140 -8.37 12.80 -12.83
C GLU A 140 -7.00 13.39 -12.47
N VAL A 141 -6.77 13.66 -11.18
CA VAL A 141 -5.47 14.19 -10.71
C VAL A 141 -4.33 13.20 -10.95
N ALA A 142 -4.55 11.91 -10.70
CA ALA A 142 -3.53 10.89 -10.94
C ALA A 142 -3.08 10.84 -12.41
N LEU A 143 -4.03 10.98 -13.35
CA LEU A 143 -3.73 11.04 -14.78
C LEU A 143 -2.99 12.33 -15.18
N LEU A 144 -3.31 13.47 -14.56
CA LEU A 144 -2.53 14.71 -14.73
C LEU A 144 -1.10 14.52 -14.25
N VAL A 145 -0.91 13.99 -13.04
CA VAL A 145 0.41 13.67 -12.47
C VAL A 145 1.18 12.72 -13.38
N TYR A 146 0.54 11.66 -13.88
CA TYR A 146 1.17 10.70 -14.79
C TYR A 146 1.68 11.36 -16.09
N ARG A 147 0.89 12.25 -16.69
CA ARG A 147 1.30 12.98 -17.91
C ARG A 147 2.51 13.86 -17.65
N GLU A 148 2.56 14.53 -16.51
CA GLU A 148 3.70 15.36 -16.12
C GLU A 148 4.96 14.54 -15.87
N LEU A 149 4.85 13.46 -15.11
CA LEU A 149 5.98 12.56 -14.86
C LEU A 149 6.50 11.98 -16.18
N THR A 150 5.60 11.57 -17.07
CA THR A 150 5.97 11.09 -18.41
C THR A 150 6.69 12.15 -19.23
N ALA A 151 6.23 13.40 -19.21
CA ALA A 151 6.89 14.51 -19.91
C ALA A 151 8.30 14.82 -19.35
N LEU A 152 8.53 14.49 -18.07
CA LEU A 152 9.84 14.57 -17.41
C LEU A 152 10.68 13.30 -17.57
N ASN A 153 10.23 12.33 -18.38
CA ASN A 153 10.84 11.00 -18.53
C ASN A 153 10.95 10.21 -17.22
N ILE A 154 10.06 10.46 -16.26
CA ILE A 154 9.95 9.74 -15.00
C ILE A 154 8.88 8.66 -15.14
N LYS A 155 9.31 7.40 -15.09
CA LYS A 155 8.42 6.25 -15.05
C LYS A 155 7.71 6.18 -13.70
N SER A 156 6.41 5.92 -13.72
CA SER A 156 5.61 5.75 -12.52
C SER A 156 4.60 4.62 -12.67
N TYR A 157 4.25 4.03 -11.54
CA TYR A 157 3.33 2.90 -11.42
C TYR A 157 2.20 3.30 -10.48
N ILE A 158 1.01 2.73 -10.65
CA ILE A 158 -0.15 3.12 -9.87
C ILE A 158 -0.92 1.91 -9.34
N LYS A 159 -1.46 2.05 -8.13
CA LYS A 159 -2.44 1.12 -7.57
C LYS A 159 -3.63 1.85 -6.98
N THR A 160 -4.77 1.18 -6.94
CA THR A 160 -5.84 1.58 -6.03
C THR A 160 -5.37 1.36 -4.60
N SER A 161 -5.76 2.25 -3.68
CA SER A 161 -5.52 1.99 -2.25
C SER A 161 -6.42 0.86 -1.73
N GLY A 162 -7.40 0.44 -2.54
CA GLY A 162 -8.47 -0.48 -2.18
C GLY A 162 -9.57 0.18 -1.35
N ALA A 163 -9.39 1.40 -0.85
CA ALA A 163 -10.45 2.15 -0.19
C ALA A 163 -10.97 3.26 -1.12
N SER A 164 -10.61 4.51 -0.85
CA SER A 164 -11.14 5.68 -1.55
C SER A 164 -10.17 6.31 -2.55
N GLY A 165 -8.87 6.01 -2.47
CA GLY A 165 -7.83 6.75 -3.19
C GLY A 165 -6.92 5.91 -4.10
N LEU A 166 -5.87 6.58 -4.57
CA LEU A 166 -4.87 6.07 -5.51
C LEU A 166 -3.47 6.35 -4.98
N GLN A 167 -2.53 5.46 -5.31
CA GLN A 167 -1.14 5.60 -4.87
C GLN A 167 -0.21 5.43 -6.07
N ILE A 168 0.60 6.45 -6.32
CA ILE A 168 1.56 6.50 -7.42
C ILE A 168 2.96 6.25 -6.85
N TYR A 169 3.69 5.34 -7.47
CA TYR A 169 5.02 4.90 -7.06
C TYR A 169 6.05 5.25 -8.14
N ILE A 170 7.19 5.79 -7.71
CA ILE A 170 8.37 6.02 -8.53
C ILE A 170 9.53 5.25 -7.88
N PRO A 171 10.10 4.22 -8.54
CA PRO A 171 11.16 3.41 -7.95
C PRO A 171 12.44 4.24 -7.76
N LEU A 172 12.92 4.33 -6.52
CA LEU A 172 14.16 5.01 -6.15
C LEU A 172 15.29 4.03 -5.84
N GLY A 173 14.97 2.77 -5.50
CA GLY A 173 15.94 1.73 -5.15
C GLY A 173 16.85 2.10 -3.98
N GLY A 174 16.35 2.86 -3.00
CA GLY A 174 17.14 3.27 -1.83
C GLY A 174 18.18 4.36 -2.11
N LYS A 175 18.18 5.00 -3.28
CA LYS A 175 19.18 6.02 -3.65
C LYS A 175 19.15 7.29 -2.79
N TYR A 176 18.00 7.62 -2.22
CA TYR A 176 17.79 8.84 -1.44
C TYR A 176 17.48 8.50 0.00
N ASN A 177 17.97 9.32 0.92
CA ASN A 177 17.50 9.27 2.30
C ASN A 177 16.14 9.97 2.46
N TYR A 178 15.47 9.76 3.59
CA TYR A 178 14.16 10.38 3.86
C TYR A 178 14.13 11.92 3.72
N PRO A 179 15.12 12.69 4.22
CA PRO A 179 15.19 14.13 3.95
C PRO A 179 15.18 14.48 2.45
N GLN A 180 16.04 13.85 1.65
CA GLN A 180 16.09 14.06 0.19
C GLN A 180 14.79 13.66 -0.50
N ALA A 181 14.23 12.50 -0.14
CA ALA A 181 12.95 12.04 -0.69
C ALA A 181 11.81 13.04 -0.39
N ARG A 182 11.81 13.66 0.80
CA ARG A 182 10.84 14.72 1.15
C ARG A 182 11.07 15.99 0.36
N GLU A 183 12.31 16.44 0.17
CA GLU A 183 12.59 17.61 -0.68
C GLU A 183 12.08 17.41 -2.12
N ILE A 184 12.29 16.22 -2.68
CA ILE A 184 11.76 15.85 -4.01
C ILE A 184 10.23 15.84 -4.00
N ASN A 185 9.60 15.26 -2.97
CA ASN A 185 8.13 15.21 -2.86
C ASN A 185 7.52 16.61 -2.72
N GLU A 186 8.13 17.47 -1.91
CA GLU A 186 7.74 18.87 -1.73
C GLU A 186 7.86 19.68 -3.04
N PHE A 187 8.91 19.43 -3.82
CA PHE A 187 9.06 20.03 -5.15
C PHE A 187 7.90 19.63 -6.07
N PHE A 188 7.55 18.35 -6.15
CA PHE A 188 6.43 17.89 -6.97
C PHE A 188 5.10 18.46 -6.48
N ALA A 189 4.87 18.48 -5.17
CA ALA A 189 3.67 19.05 -4.58
C ALA A 189 3.51 20.54 -4.95
N ALA A 190 4.59 21.32 -4.87
CA ALA A 190 4.60 22.71 -5.28
C ALA A 190 4.37 22.87 -6.79
N TYR A 191 5.04 22.04 -7.61
CA TYR A 191 4.91 22.03 -9.06
C TYR A 191 3.47 21.73 -9.51
N PHE A 192 2.88 20.65 -9.01
CA PHE A 192 1.52 20.24 -9.37
C PHE A 192 0.47 21.23 -8.87
N ARG A 193 0.62 21.77 -7.66
CA ARG A 193 -0.25 22.84 -7.16
C ARG A 193 -0.18 24.09 -8.03
N GLN A 194 1.02 24.49 -8.47
CA GLN A 194 1.19 25.66 -9.33
C GLN A 194 0.59 25.44 -10.72
N LYS A 195 0.75 24.24 -11.28
CA LYS A 195 0.27 23.90 -12.62
C LYS A 195 -1.24 23.65 -12.66
N TYR A 196 -1.79 23.07 -11.60
CA TYR A 196 -3.20 22.67 -11.50
C TYR A 196 -3.88 23.26 -10.25
N PRO A 197 -3.88 24.59 -10.06
CA PRO A 197 -4.33 25.23 -8.82
C PRO A 197 -5.82 25.06 -8.52
N GLN A 198 -6.62 24.71 -9.53
CA GLN A 198 -8.05 24.44 -9.40
C GLN A 198 -8.37 22.99 -9.03
N LYS A 199 -7.38 22.09 -9.11
CA LYS A 199 -7.57 20.65 -8.90
C LYS A 199 -6.76 20.11 -7.72
N ILE A 200 -5.59 20.70 -7.44
CA ILE A 200 -4.63 20.18 -6.47
C ILE A 200 -4.36 21.21 -5.38
N THR A 201 -4.33 20.75 -4.13
CA THR A 201 -3.95 21.55 -2.96
C THR A 201 -2.94 20.80 -2.09
N ILE A 202 -2.14 21.57 -1.36
CA ILE A 202 -1.26 21.07 -0.29
C ILE A 202 -1.74 21.54 1.10
N GLU A 203 -2.91 22.18 1.16
CA GLU A 203 -3.54 22.64 2.39
C GLU A 203 -4.01 21.44 3.22
N ARG A 204 -3.53 21.37 4.46
CA ARG A 204 -3.79 20.25 5.36
C ARG A 204 -5.20 20.32 5.95
N SER A 205 -5.75 21.50 6.14
CA SER A 205 -7.06 21.70 6.75
C SER A 205 -8.16 21.35 5.74
N VAL A 206 -8.91 20.27 5.99
CA VAL A 206 -9.96 19.77 5.07
C VAL A 206 -10.93 20.87 4.64
N GLY A 207 -11.41 21.68 5.60
CA GLY A 207 -12.34 22.79 5.33
C GLY A 207 -11.79 23.95 4.48
N LYS A 208 -10.48 23.98 4.21
CA LYS A 208 -9.82 25.01 3.36
C LYS A 208 -9.40 24.46 1.99
N ARG A 209 -9.77 23.22 1.67
CA ARG A 209 -9.37 22.57 0.41
C ARG A 209 -10.24 22.99 -0.77
N ASP A 210 -11.38 23.64 -0.56
CA ASP A 210 -12.30 24.11 -1.62
C ASP A 210 -12.55 23.08 -2.73
N ARG A 211 -12.76 21.81 -2.34
CA ARG A 211 -12.96 20.64 -3.24
C ARG A 211 -11.75 20.26 -4.11
N LYS A 212 -10.57 20.83 -3.88
CA LYS A 212 -9.30 20.42 -4.49
C LYS A 212 -8.76 19.16 -3.81
N LEU A 213 -8.17 18.27 -4.60
CA LEU A 213 -7.55 17.06 -4.09
C LEU A 213 -6.29 17.41 -3.30
N TYR A 214 -6.18 16.86 -2.10
CA TYR A 214 -4.98 16.99 -1.29
C TYR A 214 -3.89 16.10 -1.87
N PHE A 215 -2.77 16.69 -2.28
CA PHE A 215 -1.57 15.95 -2.65
C PHE A 215 -0.73 15.72 -1.39
N ASP A 216 -0.78 14.51 -0.84
CA ASP A 216 -0.09 14.20 0.41
C ASP A 216 1.41 13.99 0.20
N TYR A 217 2.15 15.09 0.26
CA TYR A 217 3.60 15.11 0.16
C TYR A 217 4.32 14.68 1.44
N LEU A 218 3.57 14.44 2.53
CA LEU A 218 4.10 14.14 3.86
C LEU A 218 4.05 12.65 4.18
N GLN A 219 3.85 11.79 3.19
CA GLN A 219 3.88 10.34 3.42
C GLN A 219 5.31 9.83 3.65
N MET A 220 6.32 10.50 3.09
CA MET A 220 7.73 10.07 3.12
C MET A 220 8.45 10.37 4.44
N TRP A 221 7.92 9.87 5.55
CA TRP A 221 8.62 9.86 6.84
C TRP A 221 9.00 8.44 7.26
N GLN A 222 10.14 8.32 7.94
CA GLN A 222 10.55 7.07 8.55
C GLN A 222 9.47 6.57 9.52
N GLY A 223 9.17 5.27 9.44
CA GLY A 223 8.16 4.63 10.30
C GLY A 223 6.70 4.89 9.91
N LYS A 224 6.41 5.77 8.94
CA LYS A 224 5.08 5.78 8.31
C LYS A 224 4.90 4.52 7.48
N THR A 225 3.64 4.09 7.37
CA THR A 225 3.28 2.88 6.64
C THR A 225 2.17 3.18 5.64
N ILE A 226 2.13 2.39 4.59
CA ILE A 226 1.11 2.43 3.56
C ILE A 226 0.62 1.02 3.29
N ILE A 227 -0.61 0.90 2.82
CA ILE A 227 -1.18 -0.40 2.47
C ILE A 227 -0.30 -1.09 1.41
N SER A 228 0.11 -2.32 1.69
CA SER A 228 0.94 -3.13 0.78
C SER A 228 0.18 -3.44 -0.51
N PRO A 229 0.86 -3.50 -1.68
CA PRO A 229 0.29 -4.07 -2.89
C PRO A 229 -0.33 -5.45 -2.61
N TYR A 230 -1.52 -5.69 -3.13
CA TYR A 230 -2.30 -6.93 -2.95
C TYR A 230 -2.81 -7.22 -1.54
N SER A 231 -2.58 -6.33 -0.57
CA SER A 231 -3.27 -6.40 0.71
C SER A 231 -4.78 -6.22 0.50
N PRO A 232 -5.62 -7.01 1.18
CA PRO A 232 -7.03 -6.69 1.33
C PRO A 232 -7.24 -5.39 2.09
N ARG A 233 -8.47 -4.87 2.02
CA ARG A 233 -8.98 -3.75 2.79
C ARG A 233 -10.26 -4.16 3.49
N ALA A 234 -10.48 -3.62 4.69
CA ALA A 234 -11.71 -3.84 5.45
C ALA A 234 -12.86 -2.95 4.95
N THR A 235 -13.09 -2.94 3.63
CA THR A 235 -14.27 -2.33 3.03
C THR A 235 -15.37 -3.37 2.88
N LYS A 236 -16.61 -2.92 2.73
CA LYS A 236 -17.75 -3.79 2.46
C LYS A 236 -17.62 -4.66 1.20
N PHE A 237 -16.79 -4.22 0.25
CA PHE A 237 -16.53 -4.93 -1.00
C PHE A 237 -15.37 -5.92 -0.92
N ALA A 238 -14.74 -6.11 0.24
CA ALA A 238 -13.53 -6.93 0.40
C ALA A 238 -12.47 -6.60 -0.66
N SER A 239 -12.31 -5.31 -0.92
CA SER A 239 -11.43 -4.79 -1.97
C SER A 239 -9.97 -5.08 -1.66
N VAL A 240 -9.15 -5.07 -2.71
CA VAL A 240 -7.71 -5.28 -2.65
C VAL A 240 -7.00 -4.02 -3.12
N ALA A 241 -5.90 -3.65 -2.47
CA ALA A 241 -5.02 -2.58 -2.93
C ALA A 241 -4.29 -3.04 -4.22
N ALA A 242 -4.94 -2.85 -5.35
CA ALA A 242 -4.61 -3.51 -6.60
C ALA A 242 -3.78 -2.60 -7.52
N PRO A 243 -2.56 -3.02 -7.90
CA PRO A 243 -1.86 -2.48 -9.06
C PRO A 243 -2.71 -2.52 -10.34
N VAL A 244 -2.68 -1.40 -11.07
CA VAL A 244 -3.46 -1.19 -12.29
C VAL A 244 -2.61 -0.53 -13.37
N GLU A 245 -2.99 -0.72 -14.62
CA GLU A 245 -2.41 0.02 -15.74
C GLU A 245 -3.03 1.42 -15.81
N TRP A 246 -2.25 2.39 -16.25
CA TRP A 246 -2.75 3.75 -16.50
C TRP A 246 -3.95 3.77 -17.46
N SER A 247 -3.95 2.91 -18.48
CA SER A 247 -5.06 2.78 -19.43
C SER A 247 -6.36 2.23 -18.82
N GLU A 248 -6.27 1.49 -17.70
CA GLU A 248 -7.45 1.04 -16.96
C GLU A 248 -8.04 2.19 -16.15
N LEU A 249 -7.18 3.05 -15.59
CA LEU A 249 -7.63 4.25 -14.91
C LEU A 249 -8.34 5.22 -15.86
N GLU A 250 -7.82 5.41 -17.07
CA GLU A 250 -8.47 6.20 -18.12
C GLU A 250 -9.86 5.66 -18.52
N LYS A 251 -10.09 4.36 -18.36
CA LYS A 251 -11.37 3.70 -18.64
C LYS A 251 -12.37 3.77 -17.47
N GLY A 252 -11.99 4.35 -16.34
CA GLY A 252 -12.90 4.59 -15.21
C GLY A 252 -13.12 3.37 -14.31
N ILE A 253 -12.07 2.58 -14.04
CA ILE A 253 -12.10 1.57 -12.98
C ILE A 253 -12.43 2.20 -11.62
N SER A 254 -12.88 1.38 -10.67
CA SER A 254 -13.11 1.74 -9.28
C SER A 254 -12.37 0.77 -8.34
N PRO A 255 -11.97 1.18 -7.11
CA PRO A 255 -11.33 0.28 -6.15
C PRO A 255 -12.16 -0.98 -5.85
N ARG A 256 -13.49 -0.89 -5.88
CA ARG A 256 -14.40 -2.03 -5.62
C ARG A 256 -14.36 -3.10 -6.72
N ASP A 257 -13.87 -2.77 -7.91
CA ASP A 257 -13.78 -3.69 -9.03
C ASP A 257 -12.72 -4.77 -8.79
N PHE A 258 -11.82 -4.54 -7.82
CA PHE A 258 -10.75 -5.46 -7.44
C PHE A 258 -10.97 -5.93 -6.00
N ASN A 259 -11.42 -7.17 -5.83
CA ASN A 259 -11.76 -7.73 -4.53
C ASN A 259 -11.32 -9.19 -4.37
N LEU A 260 -11.41 -9.71 -3.15
CA LEU A 260 -10.97 -11.06 -2.81
C LEU A 260 -11.61 -12.16 -3.68
N LEU A 261 -12.81 -11.94 -4.23
CA LEU A 261 -13.49 -12.94 -5.04
C LEU A 261 -12.93 -13.01 -6.47
N ASN A 262 -12.44 -11.90 -7.03
CA ASN A 262 -12.07 -11.81 -8.45
C ASN A 262 -10.57 -11.52 -8.72
N ILE A 263 -9.81 -11.09 -7.71
CA ILE A 263 -8.43 -10.59 -7.90
C ILE A 263 -7.50 -11.62 -8.55
N MET A 264 -7.70 -12.91 -8.27
CA MET A 264 -6.85 -13.96 -8.84
C MET A 264 -7.05 -14.15 -10.34
N ASP A 265 -8.26 -13.95 -10.86
CA ASP A 265 -8.52 -14.03 -12.30
C ASP A 265 -7.80 -12.91 -13.04
N ARG A 266 -7.81 -11.70 -12.46
CA ARG A 266 -6.99 -10.59 -12.94
C ARG A 266 -5.50 -10.94 -12.92
N LEU A 267 -4.98 -11.43 -11.80
CA LEU A 267 -3.55 -11.73 -11.65
C LEU A 267 -3.06 -12.83 -12.59
N ARG A 268 -3.90 -13.80 -12.94
CA ARG A 268 -3.57 -14.82 -13.94
C ARG A 268 -3.29 -14.20 -15.32
N ILE A 269 -4.01 -13.14 -15.67
CA ILE A 269 -3.92 -12.45 -16.97
C ILE A 269 -2.84 -11.36 -16.92
N LYS A 270 -2.95 -10.41 -15.99
CA LYS A 270 -2.11 -9.20 -15.91
C LYS A 270 -0.76 -9.43 -15.23
N LYS A 271 -0.61 -10.53 -14.49
CA LYS A 271 0.56 -10.80 -13.63
C LYS A 271 0.76 -9.67 -12.61
N ASP A 272 1.96 -9.59 -12.03
CA ASP A 272 2.31 -8.54 -11.08
C ASP A 272 2.73 -7.25 -11.80
N LEU A 273 1.81 -6.29 -11.91
CA LEU A 273 2.09 -4.97 -12.49
C LEU A 273 3.06 -4.12 -11.66
N PHE A 274 3.27 -4.46 -10.39
CA PHE A 274 4.23 -3.80 -9.51
C PHE A 274 5.57 -4.54 -9.41
N SER A 275 5.74 -5.70 -10.06
CA SER A 275 7.03 -6.41 -10.09
C SER A 275 8.21 -5.54 -10.56
N PRO A 276 8.05 -4.52 -11.43
CA PRO A 276 9.15 -3.63 -11.77
C PRO A 276 9.70 -2.82 -10.59
N LEU A 277 8.91 -2.53 -9.55
CA LEU A 277 9.36 -1.84 -8.33
C LEU A 277 10.33 -2.70 -7.50
N LEU A 278 10.25 -4.02 -7.64
CA LEU A 278 11.09 -4.97 -6.91
C LEU A 278 12.51 -5.10 -7.48
N LEU A 279 12.76 -4.51 -8.66
CA LEU A 279 14.03 -4.66 -9.37
C LEU A 279 14.90 -3.42 -9.15
N PRO A 280 16.07 -3.54 -8.49
CA PRO A 280 16.98 -2.41 -8.29
C PRO A 280 17.44 -1.74 -9.60
N SER A 281 17.48 -2.49 -10.70
CA SER A 281 17.82 -1.97 -12.04
C SER A 281 16.81 -0.97 -12.59
N ASN A 282 15.58 -0.94 -12.06
CA ASN A 282 14.55 0.02 -12.43
C ASN A 282 14.58 1.31 -11.59
N ALA A 283 15.51 1.41 -10.63
CA ALA A 283 15.65 2.58 -9.77
C ALA A 283 16.03 3.83 -10.57
N GLN A 284 15.19 4.86 -10.47
CA GLN A 284 15.38 6.12 -11.19
C GLN A 284 16.23 7.10 -10.39
N ASP A 285 16.96 7.95 -11.10
CA ASP A 285 17.74 9.05 -10.53
C ASP A 285 16.99 10.37 -10.74
N LEU A 286 16.52 10.94 -9.65
CA LEU A 286 15.86 12.23 -9.54
C LEU A 286 16.81 13.33 -9.01
N GLY A 287 18.13 13.10 -9.03
CA GLY A 287 19.14 14.04 -8.51
C GLY A 287 19.07 15.42 -9.18
N PHE A 288 18.66 15.47 -10.45
CA PHE A 288 18.44 16.73 -11.17
C PHE A 288 17.40 17.66 -10.50
N ILE A 289 16.45 17.10 -9.73
CA ILE A 289 15.49 17.89 -8.95
C ILE A 289 16.18 18.54 -7.76
N LEU A 290 17.01 17.79 -7.03
CA LEU A 290 17.80 18.33 -5.92
C LEU A 290 18.77 19.41 -6.40
N ASP A 291 19.41 19.21 -7.55
CA ASP A 291 20.27 20.20 -8.19
C ASP A 291 19.50 21.46 -8.60
N PHE A 292 18.24 21.31 -9.04
CA PHE A 292 17.39 22.44 -9.36
C PHE A 292 16.96 23.22 -8.11
N ILE A 293 16.60 22.52 -7.03
CA ILE A 293 16.21 23.12 -5.75
C ILE A 293 17.39 23.91 -5.16
N SER A 294 18.60 23.34 -5.17
CA SER A 294 19.78 23.97 -4.59
C SER A 294 20.19 25.26 -5.30
N LYS A 295 20.03 25.34 -6.63
CA LYS A 295 20.29 26.56 -7.43
C LYS A 295 19.31 27.71 -7.18
N LYS A 296 18.16 27.42 -6.55
CA LYS A 296 17.14 28.43 -6.21
C LYS A 296 17.22 28.94 -4.77
N LYS A 297 18.06 28.31 -3.94
CA LYS A 297 18.38 28.78 -2.58
C LYS A 297 19.52 29.81 -2.66
#